data_AF-A0A0G0KIY2-F1
#
_entry.id   AF-A0A0G0KIY2-F1
#
_cell.length_a   1.000
_cell.length_b   1.000
_cell.length_c   1.000
_cell.angle_alpha   90.00
_cell.angle_beta   90.00
_cell.angle_gamma   90.00
#
_symmetry.space_group_name_H-M   'P 1'
#
loop_
_entity.id
_entity.type
_entity.pdbx_description
1 polymer ?
#
loop_
_entity_poly.entity_id
_entity_poly.type
_entity_poly.pdbx_seq_one_letter_code
_entity_poly.pdbx_strand_id
1 'polypeptide(L)'
;MKEGWLNLVLKLTNLIYRKRESELGRQGWKSITNVFSLVALEIILMIISLPLYLSISSAKATAYLLDKGEYAKIAVDYKLRRILTLTGVGVIFIIWVIKFSFLMLSPQLYGPLRLYSVVESVPLALNDQTLIIQDTNMQTARVDTSLALPVISSLEEAIGGRYRFSGTGTAGDQIVLFLTGNQNIMYVDKIGVDGKWMVEHSQSDLKLSNGIHSVFAFHYEKDRGARSKTTAENYFRVSSSFLEKLSLSIDNLANWSVVFVVIIGVLLTILTI
;
A
#
# COMPACT_ATOMS: atom_id res chain seq x y z
N MET A 1 17.56 37.66 -8.94
CA MET A 1 16.60 36.60 -8.52
C MET A 1 16.50 36.41 -7.01
N LYS A 2 17.61 36.36 -6.25
CA LYS A 2 17.59 36.07 -4.78
C LYS A 2 16.83 37.11 -3.94
N GLU A 3 16.95 38.40 -4.25
CA GLU A 3 16.31 39.48 -3.46
C GLU A 3 14.79 39.54 -3.66
N GLY A 4 14.30 39.34 -4.89
CA GLY A 4 12.86 39.29 -5.17
C GLY A 4 12.17 38.12 -4.46
N TRP A 5 12.84 36.95 -4.41
CA TRP A 5 12.33 35.78 -3.70
C TRP A 5 12.34 35.97 -2.18
N LEU A 6 13.42 36.55 -1.64
CA LEU A 6 13.52 36.89 -0.23
C LEU A 6 12.42 37.90 0.18
N ASN A 7 12.18 38.93 -0.62
CA ASN A 7 11.11 39.90 -0.36
C ASN A 7 9.72 39.26 -0.40
N LEU A 8 9.49 38.27 -1.27
CA LEU A 8 8.24 37.52 -1.31
C LEU A 8 8.05 36.71 -0.03
N VAL A 9 9.08 35.98 0.40
CA VAL A 9 9.08 35.23 1.67
C VAL A 9 8.80 36.18 2.84
N LEU A 10 9.45 37.34 2.88
CA LEU A 10 9.25 38.33 3.95
C LEU A 10 7.84 38.92 3.95
N LYS A 11 7.27 39.22 2.78
CA LYS A 11 5.88 39.68 2.66
C LYS A 11 4.89 38.65 3.19
N LEU A 12 5.07 37.37 2.84
CA LEU A 12 4.23 36.28 3.33
C LEU A 12 4.37 36.09 4.85
N THR A 13 5.60 36.10 5.35
CA THR A 13 5.86 36.04 6.79
C THR A 13 5.17 37.18 7.53
N ASN A 14 5.27 38.43 7.02
CA ASN A 14 4.63 39.59 7.63
C ASN A 14 3.09 39.49 7.57
N LEU A 15 2.53 39.00 6.46
CA LEU A 15 1.09 38.72 6.34
C LEU A 15 0.62 37.74 7.41
N ILE A 16 1.39 36.67 7.65
CA ILE A 16 1.10 35.70 8.70
C ILE A 16 1.18 36.34 10.09
N TYR A 17 2.21 37.13 10.39
CA TYR A 17 2.32 37.83 11.68
C TYR A 17 1.13 38.77 11.93
N ARG A 18 0.75 39.59 10.95
CA ARG A 18 -0.42 40.49 11.08
C ARG A 18 -1.70 39.71 11.32
N LYS A 19 -1.86 38.56 10.64
CA LYS A 19 -3.01 37.69 10.85
C LYS A 19 -3.01 37.07 12.25
N ARG A 20 -1.85 36.63 12.76
CA ARG A 20 -1.70 36.11 14.14
C ARG A 20 -2.05 37.14 15.19
N GLU A 21 -1.53 38.35 15.06
CA GLU A 21 -1.78 39.44 16.00
C GLU A 21 -3.28 39.79 16.06
N SER A 22 -3.99 39.68 14.94
CA SER A 22 -5.45 39.87 14.91
C SER A 22 -6.27 38.76 15.57
N GLU A 23 -5.67 37.58 15.81
CA GLU A 23 -6.32 36.43 16.44
C GLU A 23 -6.02 36.32 17.95
N LEU A 24 -4.96 36.98 18.45
CA LEU A 24 -4.65 37.11 19.87
C LEU A 24 -5.71 37.99 20.56
N GLY A 25 -6.83 37.38 20.96
CA GLY A 25 -7.93 38.04 21.68
C GLY A 25 -9.33 37.67 21.21
N ARG A 26 -9.49 36.86 20.17
CA ARG A 26 -10.81 36.43 19.66
C ARG A 26 -11.17 35.03 20.18
N GLN A 27 -12.33 34.91 20.85
CA GLN A 27 -12.91 33.63 21.26
C GLN A 27 -14.13 33.28 20.38
N GLY A 28 -14.30 32.00 20.04
CA GLY A 28 -15.47 31.46 19.32
C GLY A 28 -15.17 30.82 17.96
N TRP A 29 -16.21 30.36 17.26
CA TRP A 29 -16.13 29.57 16.01
C TRP A 29 -15.40 30.26 14.84
N LYS A 30 -15.41 31.60 14.79
CA LYS A 30 -14.64 32.37 13.79
C LYS A 30 -13.12 32.25 13.99
N SER A 31 -12.67 31.96 15.21
CA SER A 31 -11.26 31.70 15.51
C SER A 31 -10.77 30.40 14.84
N ILE A 32 -11.59 29.34 14.84
CA ILE A 32 -11.23 28.03 14.26
C ILE A 32 -10.96 28.15 12.76
N THR A 33 -11.85 28.82 12.01
CA THR A 33 -11.67 29.03 10.55
C THR A 33 -10.44 29.88 10.24
N ASN A 34 -10.13 30.87 11.08
CA ASN A 34 -8.92 31.68 10.95
C ASN A 34 -7.65 30.88 11.24
N VAL A 35 -7.67 29.98 12.23
CA VAL A 35 -6.56 29.05 12.52
C VAL A 35 -6.28 28.13 11.33
N PHE A 36 -7.30 27.54 10.71
CA PHE A 36 -7.11 26.72 9.49
C PHE A 36 -6.47 27.52 8.36
N SER A 37 -6.93 28.75 8.12
CA SER A 37 -6.34 29.62 7.10
C SER A 37 -4.89 29.99 7.43
N LEU A 38 -4.56 30.11 8.72
CA LEU A 38 -3.21 30.40 9.19
C LEU A 38 -2.27 29.21 8.99
N VAL A 39 -2.72 27.99 9.31
CA VAL A 39 -1.99 26.74 9.01
C VAL A 39 -1.75 26.60 7.51
N ALA A 40 -2.76 26.89 6.68
CA ALA A 40 -2.61 26.83 5.22
C ALA A 40 -1.54 27.84 4.72
N LEU A 41 -1.54 29.07 5.23
CA LEU A 41 -0.52 30.07 4.91
C LEU A 41 0.87 29.64 5.36
N GLU A 42 1.00 28.99 6.52
CA GLU A 42 2.27 28.43 6.99
C GLU A 42 2.78 27.30 6.08
N ILE A 43 1.90 26.41 5.61
CA ILE A 43 2.27 25.36 4.65
C ILE A 43 2.73 25.98 3.32
N ILE A 44 2.02 27.00 2.81
CA ILE A 44 2.41 27.71 1.59
C ILE A 44 3.79 28.37 1.76
N LEU A 45 3.99 29.07 2.88
CA LEU A 45 5.26 29.70 3.20
C LEU A 45 6.38 28.65 3.29
N MET A 46 6.13 27.50 3.91
CA MET A 46 7.07 26.39 4.00
C MET A 46 7.54 25.93 2.62
N ILE A 47 6.62 25.73 1.67
CA ILE A 47 6.93 25.28 0.31
C ILE A 47 7.73 26.35 -0.44
N ILE A 48 7.27 27.61 -0.40
CA ILE A 48 7.90 28.73 -1.12
C ILE A 48 9.28 29.08 -0.56
N SER A 49 9.49 28.90 0.74
CA SER A 49 10.76 29.20 1.43
C SER A 49 11.80 28.09 1.28
N LEU A 50 11.42 26.87 0.87
CA LEU A 50 12.34 25.75 0.73
C LEU A 50 13.58 26.05 -0.16
N PRO A 51 13.45 26.65 -1.37
CA PRO A 51 14.61 27.00 -2.20
C PRO A 51 15.53 28.00 -1.51
N LEU A 52 14.97 28.91 -0.73
CA LEU A 52 15.72 29.91 0.03
C LEU A 52 16.52 29.25 1.17
N TYR A 53 15.89 28.32 1.89
CA TYR A 53 16.53 27.57 2.97
C TYR A 53 17.72 26.72 2.52
N LEU A 54 17.64 26.18 1.29
CA LEU A 54 18.72 25.44 0.65
C LEU A 54 19.81 26.36 0.10
N SER A 55 19.44 27.51 -0.49
CA SER A 55 20.40 28.39 -1.17
C SER A 55 21.13 29.38 -0.25
N ILE A 56 20.56 29.79 0.89
CA ILE A 56 21.10 30.84 1.76
C ILE A 56 21.40 30.25 3.14
N SER A 57 22.62 30.48 3.64
CA SER A 57 22.99 30.08 5.00
C SER A 57 22.19 30.88 6.03
N SER A 58 21.81 30.26 7.15
CA SER A 58 21.01 30.93 8.18
C SER A 58 21.66 32.22 8.65
N ALA A 59 22.99 32.23 8.82
CA ALA A 59 23.76 33.39 9.28
C ALA A 59 23.62 34.61 8.36
N LYS A 60 23.64 34.41 7.03
CA LYS A 60 23.50 35.50 6.05
C LYS A 60 22.08 36.07 6.05
N ALA A 61 21.08 35.20 6.15
CA ALA A 61 19.69 35.63 6.23
C ALA A 61 19.39 36.38 7.54
N THR A 62 19.87 35.89 8.68
CA THR A 62 19.68 36.58 9.96
C THR A 62 20.43 37.92 10.01
N ALA A 63 21.63 38.02 9.44
CA ALA A 63 22.35 39.29 9.36
C ALA A 63 21.58 40.34 8.54
N TYR A 64 21.00 39.95 7.40
CA TYR A 64 20.14 40.84 6.59
C TYR A 64 18.88 41.29 7.35
N LEU A 65 18.27 40.41 8.14
CA LEU A 65 17.07 40.74 8.94
C LEU A 65 17.37 41.67 10.11
N LEU A 66 18.54 41.51 10.73
CA LEU A 66 19.01 42.38 11.81
C LEU A 66 19.38 43.78 11.29
N ASP A 67 20.04 43.85 10.13
CA ASP A 67 20.42 45.11 9.49
C ASP A 67 19.20 45.96 9.08
N LYS A 68 18.10 45.31 8.72
CA LYS A 68 16.84 45.98 8.35
C LYS A 68 16.00 46.46 9.55
N GLY A 69 16.39 46.20 10.80
CA GLY A 69 15.79 46.72 12.04
C GLY A 69 14.35 46.25 12.35
N GLU A 70 13.43 46.39 11.39
CA GLU A 70 12.00 46.04 11.49
C GLU A 70 11.74 44.52 11.65
N TYR A 71 12.75 43.67 11.40
CA TYR A 71 12.61 42.21 11.33
C TYR A 71 13.40 41.45 12.41
N ALA A 72 13.89 42.12 13.46
CA ALA A 72 14.72 41.48 14.49
C ALA A 72 14.01 40.30 15.20
N LYS A 73 12.70 40.43 15.50
CA LYS A 73 11.89 39.34 16.06
C LYS A 73 11.71 38.15 15.09
N ILE A 74 11.75 38.41 13.78
CA ILE A 74 11.57 37.39 12.73
C ILE A 74 12.82 36.52 12.55
N ALA A 75 13.99 36.99 12.98
CA ALA A 75 15.26 36.29 12.80
C ALA A 75 15.33 34.95 13.58
N VAL A 76 14.77 34.89 14.80
CA VAL A 76 14.73 33.66 15.61
C VAL A 76 13.75 32.66 15.01
N ASP A 77 12.54 33.13 14.67
CA ASP A 77 11.51 32.31 14.02
C ASP A 77 11.98 31.77 12.67
N TYR A 78 12.74 32.54 11.90
CA TYR A 78 13.34 32.09 10.65
C TYR A 78 14.29 30.90 10.86
N LYS A 79 15.15 30.95 11.89
CA LYS A 79 16.08 29.85 12.18
C LYS A 79 15.34 28.57 12.58
N LEU A 80 14.32 28.70 13.43
CA LEU A 80 13.48 27.57 13.86
C LEU A 80 12.72 26.96 12.67
N ARG A 81 12.03 27.80 11.88
CA ARG A 81 11.31 27.37 10.68
C ARG A 81 12.22 26.65 9.70
N ARG A 82 13.40 27.21 9.42
CA ARG A 82 14.38 26.59 8.52
C ARG A 82 14.79 25.19 8.97
N ILE A 83 15.09 25.00 10.26
CA ILE A 83 15.47 23.68 10.79
C ILE A 83 14.31 22.70 10.64
N LEU A 84 13.11 23.11 11.05
CA LEU A 84 11.95 22.22 11.05
C LEU A 84 11.52 21.83 9.63
N THR A 85 11.53 22.80 8.70
CA THR A 85 11.24 22.57 7.29
C THR A 85 12.29 21.69 6.62
N LEU A 86 13.59 21.96 6.82
CA LEU A 86 14.65 21.18 6.18
C LEU A 86 14.70 19.74 6.70
N THR A 87 14.55 19.53 8.01
CA THR A 87 14.51 18.18 8.59
C THR A 87 13.26 17.44 8.12
N GLY A 88 12.09 18.07 8.18
CA GLY A 88 10.83 17.46 7.76
C GLY A 88 10.83 17.07 6.28
N VAL A 89 11.18 18.02 5.40
CA VAL A 89 11.29 17.77 3.95
C VAL A 89 12.40 16.76 3.65
N GLY A 90 13.51 16.79 4.38
CA GLY A 90 14.61 15.84 4.23
C GLY A 90 14.18 14.40 4.53
N VAL A 91 13.46 14.17 5.63
CA VAL A 91 12.92 12.83 5.97
C VAL A 91 11.96 12.34 4.89
N ILE A 92 11.04 13.21 4.44
CA ILE A 92 10.11 12.87 3.37
C ILE A 92 10.88 12.53 2.08
N PHE A 93 11.85 13.34 1.69
CA PHE A 93 12.67 13.10 0.52
C PHE A 93 13.39 11.76 0.59
N ILE A 94 13.96 11.40 1.75
CA ILE A 94 14.61 10.09 1.96
C ILE A 94 13.61 8.95 1.77
N ILE A 95 12.41 9.05 2.35
CA ILE A 95 11.35 8.03 2.18
C ILE A 95 11.03 7.84 0.68
N TRP A 96 10.88 8.94 -0.06
CA TRP A 96 10.59 8.91 -1.49
C TRP A 96 11.75 8.36 -2.33
N VAL A 97 13.00 8.71 -2.00
CA VAL A 97 14.19 8.15 -2.66
C VAL A 97 14.30 6.65 -2.41
N ILE A 98 14.04 6.19 -1.19
CA ILE A 98 14.03 4.76 -0.86
C ILE A 98 12.92 4.06 -1.65
N LYS A 99 11.70 4.61 -1.66
CA LYS A 99 10.58 4.07 -2.43
C LYS A 99 10.91 3.98 -3.93
N PHE A 100 11.47 5.04 -4.48
CA PHE A 100 11.88 5.07 -5.88
C PHE A 100 12.98 4.06 -6.20
N SER A 101 13.96 3.90 -5.30
CA SER A 101 15.01 2.89 -5.42
C SER A 101 14.41 1.48 -5.42
N PHE A 102 13.44 1.20 -4.54
CA PHE A 102 12.72 -0.09 -4.52
C PHE A 102 11.95 -0.35 -5.82
N LEU A 103 11.30 0.68 -6.37
CA LEU A 103 10.58 0.59 -7.63
C LEU A 103 11.51 0.28 -8.82
N MET A 104 12.73 0.84 -8.83
CA MET A 104 13.73 0.54 -9.86
C MET A 104 14.40 -0.82 -9.70
N LEU A 105 14.77 -1.20 -8.47
CA LEU A 105 15.54 -2.42 -8.22
C LEU A 105 14.68 -3.68 -8.15
N SER A 106 13.43 -3.54 -7.71
CA SER A 106 12.52 -4.66 -7.47
C SER A 106 11.12 -4.38 -8.03
N PRO A 107 10.97 -4.16 -9.34
CA PRO A 107 9.68 -3.81 -9.96
C PRO A 107 8.61 -4.89 -9.75
N GLN A 108 9.03 -6.16 -9.62
CA GLN A 108 8.16 -7.30 -9.32
C GLN A 108 7.35 -7.17 -8.01
N LEU A 109 7.82 -6.37 -7.04
CA LEU A 109 7.12 -6.16 -5.77
C LEU A 109 5.87 -5.29 -5.89
N TYR A 110 5.86 -4.40 -6.89
CA TYR A 110 4.79 -3.42 -7.10
C TYR A 110 3.71 -3.94 -8.07
N GLY A 111 3.90 -5.14 -8.62
CA GLY A 111 3.02 -5.74 -9.61
C GLY A 111 3.05 -5.00 -10.96
N PRO A 112 2.34 -5.49 -11.97
CA PRO A 112 2.18 -4.76 -13.22
C PRO A 112 1.53 -3.41 -12.93
N LEU A 113 2.08 -2.34 -13.52
CA LEU A 113 1.42 -1.04 -13.54
C LEU A 113 0.04 -1.27 -14.16
N ARG A 114 -1.01 -1.18 -13.34
CA ARG A 114 -2.40 -1.19 -13.82
C ARG A 114 -2.62 0.14 -14.53
N LEU A 115 -2.03 0.30 -15.71
CA LEU A 115 -2.60 1.15 -16.75
C LEU A 115 -4.05 0.72 -16.83
N TYR A 116 -4.98 1.64 -16.60
CA TYR A 116 -6.41 1.35 -16.66
C TYR A 116 -6.70 0.68 -18.01
N SER A 117 -6.71 -0.65 -18.06
CA SER A 117 -7.36 -1.35 -19.13
C SER A 117 -8.83 -1.10 -18.85
N VAL A 118 -9.43 -0.24 -19.68
CA VAL A 118 -10.88 -0.30 -19.84
C VAL A 118 -11.14 -1.75 -20.15
N VAL A 119 -11.73 -2.47 -19.20
CA VAL A 119 -12.31 -3.77 -19.49
C VAL A 119 -13.47 -3.41 -20.41
N GLU A 120 -13.18 -3.36 -21.72
CA GLU A 120 -14.23 -3.60 -22.69
C GLU A 120 -14.87 -4.89 -22.21
N SER A 121 -16.18 -4.83 -21.97
CA SER A 121 -16.98 -6.00 -21.66
C SER A 121 -17.00 -6.85 -22.92
N VAL A 122 -15.88 -7.53 -23.18
CA VAL A 122 -15.80 -8.56 -24.19
C VAL A 122 -16.79 -9.62 -23.71
N PRO A 123 -17.86 -9.92 -24.48
CA PRO A 123 -18.74 -11.01 -24.12
C PRO A 123 -17.86 -12.26 -23.98
N LEU A 124 -17.88 -12.86 -22.77
CA LEU A 124 -17.13 -14.08 -22.46
C LEU A 124 -17.27 -15.04 -23.63
N ALA A 125 -16.15 -15.39 -24.26
CA ALA A 125 -16.14 -16.37 -25.33
C ALA A 125 -16.81 -17.64 -24.79
N LEU A 126 -17.62 -18.32 -25.61
CA LEU A 126 -18.38 -19.51 -25.23
C LEU A 126 -17.53 -20.57 -24.49
N ASN A 127 -16.22 -20.62 -24.74
CA ASN A 127 -15.27 -21.45 -24.01
C ASN A 127 -15.20 -21.14 -22.49
N ASP A 128 -15.16 -19.86 -22.10
CA ASP A 128 -15.07 -19.48 -20.69
C ASP A 128 -16.38 -19.74 -19.95
N GLN A 129 -17.52 -19.60 -20.65
CA GLN A 129 -18.82 -19.98 -20.09
C GLN A 129 -18.87 -21.49 -19.81
N THR A 130 -18.31 -22.34 -20.69
CA THR A 130 -18.27 -23.78 -20.44
C THR A 130 -17.40 -24.15 -19.23
N LEU A 131 -16.27 -23.47 -19.03
CA LEU A 131 -15.41 -23.67 -17.86
C LEU A 131 -16.10 -23.23 -16.56
N ILE A 132 -16.74 -22.05 -16.55
CA ILE A 132 -17.48 -21.55 -15.38
C ILE A 132 -18.67 -22.47 -15.05
N ILE A 133 -19.41 -22.95 -16.05
CA ILE A 133 -20.51 -23.90 -15.86
C ILE A 133 -19.98 -25.22 -15.31
N GLN A 134 -18.83 -25.70 -15.80
CA GLN A 134 -18.22 -26.93 -15.32
C GLN A 134 -17.78 -26.81 -13.86
N ASP A 135 -17.12 -25.71 -13.48
CA ASP A 135 -16.68 -25.45 -12.11
C ASP A 135 -17.86 -25.32 -11.15
N THR A 136 -18.92 -24.61 -11.57
CA THR A 136 -20.15 -24.47 -10.78
C THR A 136 -20.83 -25.83 -10.58
N ASN A 137 -20.93 -26.63 -11.65
CA ASN A 137 -21.52 -27.97 -11.58
C ASN A 137 -20.71 -28.92 -10.67
N MET A 138 -19.37 -28.82 -10.68
CA MET A 138 -18.51 -29.58 -9.77
C MET A 138 -18.74 -29.19 -8.30
N GLN A 139 -18.93 -27.91 -8.02
CA GLN A 139 -19.19 -27.42 -6.66
C GLN A 139 -20.58 -27.80 -6.15
N THR A 140 -21.61 -27.73 -6.99
CA THR A 140 -22.99 -28.06 -6.64
C THR A 140 -23.34 -29.54 -6.85
N ALA A 141 -22.38 -30.36 -7.27
CA ALA A 141 -22.58 -31.78 -7.49
C ALA A 141 -23.12 -32.48 -6.23
N ARG A 142 -23.97 -33.49 -6.44
CA ARG A 142 -24.50 -34.30 -5.34
C ARG A 142 -23.35 -34.96 -4.59
N VAL A 143 -23.37 -34.84 -3.26
CA VAL A 143 -22.42 -35.55 -2.41
C VAL A 143 -22.81 -37.02 -2.34
N ASP A 144 -21.91 -37.90 -2.75
CA ASP A 144 -22.04 -39.35 -2.61
C ASP A 144 -21.06 -39.84 -1.54
N THR A 145 -21.60 -40.46 -0.50
CA THR A 145 -20.83 -40.94 0.66
C THR A 145 -20.12 -42.26 0.39
N SER A 146 -20.41 -42.92 -0.73
CA SER A 146 -19.73 -44.14 -1.17
C SER A 146 -18.40 -43.86 -1.89
N LEU A 147 -18.18 -42.61 -2.34
CA LEU A 147 -16.94 -42.21 -3.00
C LEU A 147 -15.79 -42.11 -1.99
N ALA A 148 -14.62 -42.59 -2.42
CA ALA A 148 -13.40 -42.47 -1.64
C ALA A 148 -13.02 -41.00 -1.44
N LEU A 149 -12.62 -40.67 -0.21
CA LEU A 149 -12.11 -39.35 0.14
C LEU A 149 -10.70 -39.15 -0.44
N PRO A 150 -10.38 -37.98 -1.02
CA PRO A 150 -9.00 -37.61 -1.30
C PRO A 150 -8.17 -37.60 -0.02
N VAL A 151 -6.87 -37.81 -0.17
CA VAL A 151 -5.91 -37.54 0.90
C VAL A 151 -4.92 -36.51 0.39
N ILE A 152 -4.76 -35.42 1.12
CA ILE A 152 -3.68 -34.45 0.89
C ILE A 152 -2.47 -34.96 1.68
N SER A 153 -1.43 -35.40 0.97
CA SER A 153 -0.28 -36.09 1.56
C SER A 153 0.91 -35.18 1.79
N SER A 154 1.13 -34.18 0.92
CA SER A 154 2.22 -33.23 1.07
C SER A 154 1.81 -31.82 0.65
N LEU A 155 2.35 -30.86 1.39
CA LEU A 155 2.26 -29.44 1.18
C LEU A 155 3.69 -28.90 1.26
N GLU A 156 4.22 -28.46 0.13
CA GLU A 156 5.59 -27.97 0.02
C GLU A 156 5.59 -26.50 -0.40
N GLU A 157 6.22 -25.66 0.41
CA GLU A 157 6.57 -24.29 0.00
C GLU A 157 7.88 -24.34 -0.78
N ALA A 158 7.79 -24.09 -2.08
CA ALA A 158 8.93 -23.92 -2.95
C ALA A 158 9.41 -22.47 -2.98
N ILE A 159 10.68 -22.29 -3.35
CA ILE A 159 11.29 -20.96 -3.46
C ILE A 159 10.53 -20.10 -4.48
N GLY A 160 10.29 -18.85 -4.10
CA GLY A 160 9.63 -17.85 -4.95
C GLY A 160 8.10 -17.77 -4.76
N GLY A 161 7.58 -18.17 -3.60
CA GLY A 161 6.14 -18.10 -3.33
C GLY A 161 5.33 -19.11 -4.14
N ARG A 162 5.93 -20.25 -4.46
CA ARG A 162 5.26 -21.37 -5.12
C ARG A 162 4.89 -22.40 -4.07
N TYR A 163 3.67 -22.92 -4.13
CA TYR A 163 3.16 -23.92 -3.20
C TYR A 163 2.74 -25.12 -4.01
N ARG A 164 3.24 -26.29 -3.63
CA ARG A 164 2.90 -27.56 -4.27
C ARG A 164 2.06 -28.38 -3.31
N PHE A 165 0.88 -28.76 -3.76
CA PHE A 165 -0.05 -29.63 -3.07
C PHE A 165 -0.05 -30.97 -3.78
N SER A 166 0.13 -32.06 -3.04
CA SER A 166 0.05 -33.39 -3.61
C SER A 166 -0.68 -34.34 -2.71
N GLY A 167 -1.21 -35.40 -3.31
CA GLY A 167 -2.02 -36.36 -2.60
C GLY A 167 -2.39 -37.56 -3.44
N THR A 168 -3.29 -38.35 -2.89
CA THR A 168 -3.81 -39.56 -3.53
C THR A 168 -5.33 -39.47 -3.68
N GLY A 169 -5.85 -40.19 -4.66
CA GLY A 169 -7.28 -40.29 -4.93
C GLY A 169 -7.63 -41.43 -5.88
N THR A 170 -8.88 -41.46 -6.31
CA THR A 170 -9.37 -42.46 -7.28
C THR A 170 -8.83 -42.14 -8.67
N ALA A 171 -8.12 -43.08 -9.27
CA ALA A 171 -7.55 -42.92 -10.61
C ALA A 171 -8.63 -42.62 -11.65
N GLY A 172 -8.39 -41.64 -12.52
CA GLY A 172 -9.32 -41.26 -13.59
C GLY A 172 -10.37 -40.21 -13.20
N ASP A 173 -10.62 -40.01 -11.91
CA ASP A 173 -11.48 -38.92 -11.40
C ASP A 173 -10.76 -37.56 -11.46
N GLN A 174 -11.52 -36.48 -11.24
CA GLN A 174 -10.96 -35.14 -11.09
C GLN A 174 -10.80 -34.80 -9.61
N ILE A 175 -9.66 -34.18 -9.25
CA ILE A 175 -9.46 -33.56 -7.96
C ILE A 175 -9.86 -32.09 -8.05
N VAL A 176 -10.65 -31.62 -7.09
CA VAL A 176 -10.94 -30.20 -6.92
C VAL A 176 -10.32 -29.74 -5.61
N LEU A 177 -9.33 -28.85 -5.69
CA LEU A 177 -8.60 -28.30 -4.55
C LEU A 177 -9.03 -26.85 -4.30
N PHE A 178 -9.37 -26.53 -3.05
CA PHE A 178 -9.68 -25.17 -2.61
C PHE A 178 -8.57 -24.63 -1.73
N LEU A 179 -8.13 -23.41 -2.02
CA LEU A 179 -7.33 -22.58 -1.11
C LEU A 179 -8.23 -21.48 -0.56
N THR A 180 -8.42 -21.46 0.74
CA THR A 180 -9.33 -20.54 1.43
C THR A 180 -8.59 -19.47 2.22
N GLY A 181 -9.13 -18.26 2.21
CA GLY A 181 -8.59 -17.06 2.86
C GLY A 181 -9.55 -15.88 2.68
N ASN A 182 -9.01 -14.68 2.45
CA ASN A 182 -9.85 -13.53 2.05
C ASN A 182 -10.44 -13.70 0.63
N GLN A 183 -9.81 -14.53 -0.19
CA GLN A 183 -10.27 -14.94 -1.51
C GLN A 183 -10.15 -16.46 -1.59
N ASN A 184 -11.14 -17.10 -2.22
CA ASN A 184 -11.14 -18.55 -2.44
C ASN A 184 -10.64 -18.84 -3.85
N ILE A 185 -9.65 -19.71 -3.95
CA ILE A 185 -9.08 -20.15 -5.22
C ILE A 185 -9.45 -21.62 -5.41
N MET A 186 -9.97 -21.96 -6.58
CA MET A 186 -10.26 -23.34 -6.97
C MET A 186 -9.29 -23.79 -8.04
N TYR A 187 -8.70 -24.97 -7.84
CA TYR A 187 -7.93 -25.68 -8.84
C TYR A 187 -8.61 -26.99 -9.17
N VAL A 188 -8.58 -27.37 -10.44
CA VAL A 188 -9.11 -28.65 -10.91
C VAL A 188 -8.01 -29.35 -11.68
N ASP A 189 -7.75 -30.60 -11.33
CA ASP A 189 -6.80 -31.45 -12.05
C ASP A 189 -7.33 -32.88 -12.16
N LYS A 190 -6.73 -33.70 -13.03
CA LYS A 190 -7.05 -35.12 -13.16
C LYS A 190 -6.15 -35.95 -12.26
N ILE A 191 -6.73 -36.96 -11.62
CA ILE A 191 -5.98 -37.92 -10.83
C ILE A 191 -5.34 -38.93 -11.78
N GLY A 192 -4.02 -39.07 -11.68
CA GLY A 192 -3.23 -39.98 -12.49
C GLY A 192 -3.68 -41.43 -12.37
N VAL A 193 -3.28 -42.25 -13.34
CA VAL A 193 -3.54 -43.70 -13.34
C VAL A 193 -2.89 -44.42 -12.15
N ASP A 194 -1.87 -43.80 -11.55
CA ASP A 194 -1.20 -44.24 -10.33
C ASP A 194 -1.93 -43.80 -9.05
N GLY A 195 -3.10 -43.15 -9.19
CA GLY A 195 -3.90 -42.64 -8.09
C GLY A 195 -3.31 -41.40 -7.41
N LYS A 196 -2.33 -40.73 -8.03
CA LYS A 196 -1.70 -39.52 -7.48
C LYS A 196 -2.12 -38.27 -8.23
N TRP A 197 -2.06 -37.14 -7.55
CA TRP A 197 -2.32 -35.83 -8.12
C TRP A 197 -1.37 -34.78 -7.55
N MET A 198 -1.14 -33.70 -8.31
CA MET A 198 -0.27 -32.60 -7.92
C MET A 198 -0.77 -31.29 -8.50
N VAL A 199 -1.00 -30.31 -7.62
CA VAL A 199 -1.43 -28.96 -8.00
C VAL A 199 -0.40 -27.95 -7.52
N GLU A 200 -0.04 -27.00 -8.37
CA GLU A 200 0.87 -25.91 -8.05
C GLU A 200 0.13 -24.57 -8.00
N HIS A 201 0.42 -23.78 -6.96
CA HIS A 201 -0.05 -22.42 -6.79
C HIS A 201 1.15 -21.47 -6.80
N SER A 202 1.09 -20.42 -7.62
CA SER A 202 2.12 -19.37 -7.66
C SER A 202 1.55 -18.02 -7.23
N GLN A 203 2.23 -17.37 -6.28
CA GLN A 203 1.90 -16.02 -5.83
C GLN A 203 2.08 -14.94 -6.92
N SER A 204 2.79 -15.26 -8.01
CA SER A 204 2.90 -14.40 -9.19
C SER A 204 1.61 -14.32 -9.99
N ASP A 205 0.87 -15.43 -10.04
CA ASP A 205 -0.27 -15.60 -10.95
C ASP A 205 -1.56 -15.18 -10.25
N LEU A 206 -1.73 -15.65 -9.01
CA LEU A 206 -2.87 -15.30 -8.17
C LEU A 206 -2.40 -15.12 -6.73
N LYS A 207 -2.45 -13.88 -6.24
CA LYS A 207 -1.86 -13.53 -4.94
C LYS A 207 -2.80 -13.83 -3.78
N LEU A 208 -2.40 -14.71 -2.88
CA LEU A 208 -3.03 -14.87 -1.56
C LEU A 208 -2.50 -13.82 -0.59
N SER A 209 -3.34 -13.43 0.38
CA SER A 209 -2.93 -12.55 1.46
C SER A 209 -1.83 -13.18 2.32
N ASN A 210 -1.03 -12.38 3.02
CA ASN A 210 -0.14 -12.94 4.03
C ASN A 210 -0.96 -13.48 5.20
N GLY A 211 -0.68 -14.69 5.65
CA GLY A 211 -1.44 -15.30 6.74
C GLY A 211 -1.47 -16.81 6.71
N ILE A 212 -2.35 -17.38 7.54
CA ILE A 212 -2.67 -18.80 7.53
C ILE A 212 -3.86 -18.99 6.60
N HIS A 213 -3.73 -19.93 5.68
CA HIS A 213 -4.75 -20.33 4.72
C HIS A 213 -5.11 -21.79 4.97
N SER A 214 -6.38 -22.14 4.76
CA SER A 214 -6.78 -23.54 4.72
C SER A 214 -6.77 -24.08 3.29
N VAL A 215 -6.55 -25.38 3.19
CA VAL A 215 -6.62 -26.15 1.96
C VAL A 215 -7.41 -27.42 2.21
N PHE A 216 -8.38 -27.67 1.35
CA PHE A 216 -9.16 -28.90 1.35
C PHE A 216 -9.50 -29.29 -0.09
N ALA A 217 -9.85 -30.56 -0.29
CA ALA A 217 -10.17 -31.07 -1.60
C ALA A 217 -11.41 -31.97 -1.59
N PHE A 218 -11.97 -32.24 -2.77
CA PHE A 218 -12.90 -33.33 -3.00
C PHE A 218 -12.66 -33.95 -4.38
N HIS A 219 -13.06 -35.21 -4.56
CA HIS A 219 -13.09 -35.84 -5.88
C HIS A 219 -14.40 -35.55 -6.58
N TYR A 220 -14.33 -35.34 -7.88
CA TYR A 220 -15.48 -35.25 -8.78
C TYR A 220 -15.41 -36.38 -9.80
N GLU A 221 -16.40 -37.27 -9.75
CA GLU A 221 -16.59 -38.34 -10.72
C GLU A 221 -17.52 -37.84 -11.82
N LYS A 222 -16.94 -37.59 -13.00
CA LYS A 222 -17.67 -36.99 -14.13
C LYS A 222 -18.83 -37.87 -14.61
N ASP A 223 -18.65 -39.19 -14.59
CA ASP A 223 -19.63 -40.14 -15.14
C ASP A 223 -20.91 -40.22 -14.30
N ARG A 224 -20.80 -40.06 -12.97
CA ARG A 224 -21.95 -40.00 -12.06
C ARG A 224 -22.44 -38.59 -11.80
N GLY A 225 -21.68 -37.56 -12.19
CA GLY A 225 -21.95 -36.18 -11.83
C GLY A 225 -22.00 -35.96 -10.30
N ALA A 226 -21.22 -36.74 -9.56
CA ALA A 226 -21.24 -36.78 -8.10
C ALA A 226 -19.86 -36.39 -7.54
N ARG A 227 -19.86 -35.87 -6.32
CA ARG A 227 -18.62 -35.53 -5.60
C ARG A 227 -18.51 -36.26 -4.29
N SER A 228 -17.28 -36.51 -3.86
CA SER A 228 -17.02 -37.03 -2.51
C SER A 228 -17.36 -35.99 -1.45
N LYS A 229 -17.34 -36.39 -0.17
CA LYS A 229 -17.20 -35.42 0.92
C LYS A 229 -15.87 -34.65 0.78
N THR A 230 -15.79 -33.48 1.38
CA THR A 230 -14.54 -32.71 1.47
C THR A 230 -13.57 -33.40 2.42
N THR A 231 -12.27 -33.28 2.14
CA THR A 231 -11.22 -33.67 3.08
C THR A 231 -11.28 -32.81 4.34
N ALA A 232 -10.58 -33.25 5.39
CA ALA A 232 -10.23 -32.35 6.48
C ALA A 232 -9.42 -31.15 5.94
N GLU A 233 -9.60 -29.99 6.57
CA GLU A 233 -8.81 -28.80 6.27
C GLU A 233 -7.38 -29.00 6.75
N ASN A 234 -6.42 -28.84 5.84
CA ASN A 234 -5.03 -28.63 6.18
C ASN A 234 -4.73 -27.14 6.14
N TYR A 235 -3.65 -26.71 6.79
CA TYR A 235 -3.29 -25.30 6.87
C TYR A 235 -1.89 -25.06 6.34
N PHE A 236 -1.72 -23.97 5.62
CA PHE A 236 -0.42 -23.50 5.16
C PHE A 236 -0.27 -22.01 5.44
N ARG A 237 0.97 -21.56 5.59
CA ARG A 237 1.26 -20.14 5.85
C ARG A 237 1.81 -19.52 4.58
N VAL A 238 1.16 -18.47 4.13
CA VAL A 238 1.73 -17.56 3.13
C VAL A 238 2.54 -16.52 3.85
N SER A 239 3.86 -16.53 3.62
CA SER A 239 4.78 -15.54 4.17
C SER A 239 5.31 -14.62 3.08
N SER A 240 5.26 -13.31 3.35
CA SER A 240 5.94 -12.33 2.51
C SER A 240 7.43 -12.32 2.82
N SER A 241 8.22 -12.13 1.77
CA SER A 241 9.66 -11.91 1.90
C SER A 241 9.95 -10.64 2.72
N PHE A 242 11.14 -10.56 3.31
CA PHE A 242 11.57 -9.35 4.03
C PHE A 242 11.47 -8.09 3.15
N LEU A 243 11.84 -8.20 1.87
CA LEU A 243 11.79 -7.10 0.91
C LEU A 243 10.35 -6.64 0.62
N GLU A 244 9.39 -7.56 0.54
CA GLU A 244 7.96 -7.23 0.42
C GLU A 244 7.43 -6.50 1.65
N LYS A 245 7.77 -6.99 2.86
CA LYS A 245 7.36 -6.32 4.11
C LYS A 245 7.94 -4.92 4.21
N LEU A 246 9.20 -4.76 3.83
CA LEU A 246 9.88 -3.46 3.82
C LEU A 246 9.24 -2.53 2.79
N SER A 247 8.95 -3.01 1.57
CA SER A 247 8.23 -2.26 0.53
C SER A 247 6.87 -1.77 1.01
N LEU A 248 6.06 -2.64 1.62
CA LEU A 248 4.76 -2.27 2.19
C LEU A 248 4.89 -1.22 3.30
N SER A 249 5.93 -1.33 4.12
CA SER A 249 6.21 -0.36 5.18
C SER A 249 6.59 1.00 4.60
N ILE A 250 7.43 1.03 3.56
CA ILE A 250 7.82 2.24 2.84
C ILE A 250 6.61 2.88 2.16
N ASP A 251 5.72 2.08 1.54
CA ASP A 251 4.49 2.58 0.94
C ASP A 251 3.56 3.23 1.97
N ASN A 252 3.39 2.58 3.12
CA ASN A 252 2.65 3.15 4.23
C ASN A 252 3.30 4.47 4.69
N LEU A 253 4.61 4.51 4.92
CA LEU A 253 5.32 5.74 5.30
C LEU A 253 5.18 6.85 4.26
N ALA A 254 5.23 6.51 2.97
CA ALA A 254 5.04 7.47 1.88
C ALA A 254 3.61 8.04 1.89
N ASN A 255 2.58 7.23 2.15
CA ASN A 255 1.20 7.71 2.30
C ASN A 255 1.06 8.62 3.54
N TRP A 256 1.68 8.23 4.66
CA TRP A 256 1.70 9.04 5.87
C TRP A 256 2.53 10.34 5.75
N SER A 257 3.42 10.45 4.75
CA SER A 257 4.24 11.65 4.54
C SER A 257 3.41 12.93 4.37
N VAL A 258 2.24 12.84 3.73
CA VAL A 258 1.31 13.97 3.58
C VAL A 258 0.78 14.43 4.94
N VAL A 259 0.44 13.49 5.82
CA VAL A 259 -0.01 13.78 7.19
C VAL A 259 1.11 14.46 7.97
N PHE A 260 2.35 13.98 7.84
CA PHE A 260 3.52 14.61 8.47
C PHE A 260 3.72 16.07 8.02
N VAL A 261 3.52 16.39 6.74
CA VAL A 261 3.58 17.79 6.25
C VAL A 261 2.55 18.66 6.96
N VAL A 262 1.32 18.19 7.11
CA VAL A 262 0.26 18.92 7.81
C VAL A 262 0.61 19.10 9.29
N ILE A 263 1.08 18.04 9.96
CA ILE A 263 1.51 18.10 11.37
C ILE A 263 2.63 19.12 11.55
N ILE A 264 3.62 19.13 10.65
CA ILE A 264 4.72 20.13 10.67
C ILE A 264 4.14 21.54 10.51
N GLY A 265 3.21 21.77 9.58
CA GLY A 265 2.56 23.08 9.42
C GLY A 265 1.79 23.54 10.65
N VAL A 266 1.06 22.63 11.32
CA VAL A 266 0.37 22.90 12.58
C VAL A 266 1.36 23.17 13.71
N LEU A 267 2.42 22.37 13.82
CA LEU A 267 3.44 22.52 14.85
C LEU A 267 4.22 23.83 14.69
N LEU A 268 4.55 24.23 13.46
CA LEU A 268 5.09 25.55 13.14
C LEU A 268 4.15 26.67 13.59
N THR A 269 2.85 26.49 13.34
CA THR A 269 1.83 27.45 13.78
C THR A 269 1.84 27.60 15.30
N ILE A 270 1.82 26.50 16.05
CA ILE A 270 1.79 26.51 17.52
C ILE A 270 3.08 27.06 18.13
N LEU A 271 4.25 26.62 17.66
CA LEU A 271 5.56 27.01 18.23
C LEU A 271 5.93 28.48 18.00
N THR A 272 5.20 29.16 17.13
CA THR A 272 5.46 30.57 16.80
C THR A 272 4.26 31.47 17.10
N ILE A 273 3.22 30.94 17.76
CA ILE A 273 2.22 31.72 18.53
C ILE A 273 2.83 32.05 19.89
#